data_AF-A0A9E4A7H8-F1
#
_entry.id   AF-A0A9E4A7H8-F1
#
_cell.length_a   1.000
_cell.length_b   1.000
_cell.length_c   1.000
_cell.angle_alpha   90.00
_cell.angle_beta   90.00
_cell.angle_gamma   90.00
#
_symmetry.space_group_name_H-M   'P 1'
#
loop_
_entity.id
_entity.type
_entity.pdbx_description
1 polymer ?
#
loop_
_entity_poly.entity_id
_entity_poly.type
_entity_poly.pdbx_seq_one_letter_code
_entity_poly.pdbx_strand_id
1 'polypeptide(L)'
;NVDLHSGIYGGTVQNPIHALVCLLDSMRSPAGDVLVEGFYDNVVPLSAEDRDQIAAIGHDEIEYKEQLGVDRLFGEPGYTALERAWVRPTLELNGIWGGFQGEGSKTVIPSEAHAKITCRLVPDQNPDKILEQLATHIDKYTPPGVKIENTPKAAPSPAYRIPDDHPGNQAAFAVLEEVYGKTPYFTRLGGTLPVCRLFLDKLDVYTVTFAFGLEDENAHAPDEFFRLSSFEGGQKAYCKLLHRLSEQDGL
;
A
#
# COMPACT_ATOMS: atom_id res chain seq x y z
N ASN A 1 -15.46 -19.89 -23.81
CA ASN A 1 -16.21 -21.03 -23.25
C ASN A 1 -17.52 -20.53 -22.66
N VAL A 2 -18.46 -21.44 -22.35
CA VAL A 2 -19.72 -21.14 -21.66
C VAL A 2 -19.73 -21.86 -20.31
N ASP A 3 -20.55 -21.36 -19.39
CA ASP A 3 -20.76 -21.98 -18.09
C ASP A 3 -21.31 -23.41 -18.21
N LEU A 4 -20.96 -24.27 -17.25
CA LEU A 4 -21.30 -25.69 -17.25
C LEU A 4 -22.17 -26.07 -16.05
N HIS A 5 -23.03 -27.08 -16.23
CA HIS A 5 -23.81 -27.65 -15.14
C HIS A 5 -22.92 -28.45 -14.18
N SER A 6 -22.77 -27.97 -12.94
CA SER A 6 -21.81 -28.54 -11.97
C SER A 6 -22.08 -29.99 -11.58
N GLY A 7 -23.33 -30.46 -11.63
CA GLY A 7 -23.64 -31.87 -11.37
C GLY A 7 -23.31 -32.82 -12.53
N ILE A 8 -23.25 -32.31 -13.77
CA ILE A 8 -22.97 -33.13 -14.95
C ILE A 8 -21.47 -33.15 -15.23
N TYR A 9 -20.81 -32.00 -15.06
CA TYR A 9 -19.40 -31.80 -15.39
C TYR A 9 -18.50 -31.64 -14.15
N GLY A 10 -19.05 -31.76 -12.95
CA GLY A 10 -18.29 -31.70 -11.71
C GLY A 10 -17.24 -32.81 -11.64
N GLY A 11 -16.00 -32.44 -11.35
CA GLY A 11 -14.87 -33.36 -11.28
C GLY A 11 -14.33 -33.83 -12.63
N THR A 12 -14.91 -33.40 -13.76
CA THR A 12 -14.42 -33.75 -15.11
C THR A 12 -13.67 -32.61 -15.79
N VAL A 13 -13.85 -31.38 -15.31
CA VAL A 13 -13.16 -30.17 -15.80
C VAL A 13 -12.58 -29.37 -14.63
N GLN A 14 -11.49 -28.65 -14.89
CA GLN A 14 -10.94 -27.71 -13.91
C GLN A 14 -11.90 -26.52 -13.79
N ASN A 15 -12.47 -26.34 -12.61
CA ASN A 15 -13.30 -25.17 -12.31
C ASN A 15 -12.39 -23.92 -12.20
N PRO A 16 -12.65 -22.85 -12.97
CA PRO A 16 -11.86 -21.62 -12.90
C PRO A 16 -11.77 -21.00 -11.50
N ILE A 17 -12.83 -21.11 -10.68
CA ILE A 17 -12.79 -20.60 -9.30
C ILE A 17 -11.80 -21.42 -8.45
N HIS A 18 -11.83 -22.75 -8.54
CA HIS A 18 -10.87 -23.58 -7.81
C HIS A 18 -9.43 -23.32 -8.27
N ALA A 19 -9.22 -23.16 -9.58
CA ALA A 19 -7.90 -22.84 -10.11
C ALA A 19 -7.40 -21.47 -9.62
N LEU A 20 -8.27 -20.46 -9.62
CA LEU A 20 -7.95 -19.12 -9.13
C LEU A 20 -7.62 -19.14 -7.64
N VAL A 21 -8.41 -19.83 -6.81
CA VAL A 21 -8.13 -19.96 -5.37
C VAL A 21 -6.78 -20.60 -5.13
N CYS A 22 -6.45 -21.70 -5.80
CA CYS A 22 -5.14 -22.34 -5.67
C CYS A 22 -3.99 -21.40 -6.06
N LEU A 23 -4.16 -20.64 -7.14
CA LEU A 23 -3.16 -19.67 -7.56
C LEU A 23 -2.98 -18.55 -6.54
N LEU A 24 -4.07 -17.95 -6.06
CA LEU A 24 -3.99 -16.82 -5.12
C LEU A 24 -3.44 -17.26 -3.76
N ASP A 25 -3.79 -18.45 -3.30
CA ASP A 25 -3.25 -19.05 -2.06
C ASP A 25 -1.74 -19.25 -2.13
N SER A 26 -1.20 -19.55 -3.32
CA SER A 26 0.26 -19.69 -3.51
C SER A 26 1.05 -18.38 -3.37
N MET A 27 0.40 -17.22 -3.37
CA MET A 27 1.06 -15.91 -3.33
C MET A 27 1.35 -15.42 -1.91
N ARG A 28 0.80 -16.06 -0.88
CA ARG A 28 0.89 -15.59 0.51
C ARG A 28 1.05 -16.75 1.48
N SER A 29 1.89 -16.57 2.50
CA SER A 29 2.05 -17.56 3.54
C SER A 29 0.88 -17.53 4.54
N PRO A 30 0.69 -18.61 5.33
CA PRO A 30 -0.24 -18.61 6.46
C PRO A 30 0.07 -17.55 7.53
N ALA A 31 1.28 -16.99 7.55
CA ALA A 31 1.71 -15.95 8.47
C ALA A 31 1.56 -14.53 7.88
N GLY A 32 1.33 -14.43 6.58
CA GLY A 32 0.93 -13.20 5.91
C GLY A 32 2.00 -12.52 5.06
N ASP A 33 3.21 -13.07 4.98
CA ASP A 33 4.26 -12.66 4.04
C ASP A 33 3.97 -13.11 2.60
N VAL A 34 4.55 -12.40 1.63
CA VAL A 34 4.35 -12.63 0.20
C VAL A 34 5.31 -13.70 -0.31
N LEU A 35 4.78 -14.74 -0.96
CA LEU A 35 5.55 -15.90 -1.42
C LEU A 35 6.03 -15.79 -2.88
N VAL A 36 5.81 -14.64 -3.52
CA VAL A 36 6.31 -14.36 -4.87
C VAL A 36 7.84 -14.31 -4.84
N GLU A 37 8.47 -15.14 -5.67
CA GLU A 37 9.93 -15.29 -5.69
C GLU A 37 10.62 -13.96 -6.03
N GLY A 38 11.55 -13.54 -5.16
CA GLY A 38 12.29 -12.28 -5.29
C GLY A 38 11.53 -11.01 -4.89
N PHE A 39 10.31 -11.12 -4.33
CA PHE A 39 9.50 -9.96 -3.95
C PHE A 39 10.19 -9.04 -2.94
N TYR A 40 10.99 -9.61 -2.04
CA TYR A 40 11.69 -8.90 -0.97
C TYR A 40 13.16 -8.57 -1.27
N ASP A 41 13.72 -8.96 -2.42
CA ASP A 41 15.17 -8.89 -2.70
C ASP A 41 15.76 -7.49 -2.55
N ASN A 42 14.99 -6.47 -2.94
CA ASN A 42 15.40 -5.07 -2.90
C ASN A 42 14.80 -4.31 -1.71
N VAL A 43 14.18 -5.00 -0.76
CA VAL A 43 13.57 -4.34 0.39
C VAL A 43 14.67 -4.06 1.42
N VAL A 44 14.90 -2.78 1.69
CA VAL A 44 15.88 -2.36 2.70
C VAL A 44 15.46 -2.89 4.08
N PRO A 45 16.35 -3.60 4.81
CA PRO A 45 16.08 -3.99 6.18
C PRO A 45 15.86 -2.77 7.07
N LEU A 46 14.87 -2.87 7.97
CA LEU A 46 14.56 -1.78 8.89
C LEU A 46 15.70 -1.62 9.93
N SER A 47 16.28 -0.42 10.01
CA SER A 47 17.32 -0.11 10.99
C SER A 47 16.75 -0.02 12.41
N ALA A 48 17.61 -0.14 13.43
CA ALA A 48 17.19 0.08 14.82
C ALA A 48 16.64 1.49 15.02
N GLU A 49 17.27 2.49 14.38
CA GLU A 49 16.83 3.88 14.43
C GLU A 49 15.44 4.07 13.81
N ASP A 50 15.17 3.50 12.64
CA ASP A 50 13.84 3.56 12.01
C ASP A 50 12.78 2.89 12.91
N ARG A 51 13.12 1.77 13.56
CA ARG A 51 12.21 1.08 14.50
C ARG A 51 11.89 1.95 15.71
N ASP A 52 12.90 2.58 16.30
CA ASP A 52 12.72 3.46 17.46
C ASP A 52 11.88 4.70 17.10
N GLN A 53 12.11 5.28 15.91
CA GLN A 53 11.31 6.41 15.41
C GLN A 53 9.84 6.02 15.19
N ILE A 54 9.56 4.87 14.57
CA ILE A 54 8.19 4.39 14.35
C ILE A 54 7.51 4.09 15.69
N ALA A 55 8.23 3.48 16.64
CA ALA A 55 7.69 3.17 17.96
C ALA A 55 7.34 4.44 18.77
N ALA A 56 8.10 5.53 18.60
CA ALA A 56 7.88 6.78 19.31
C ALA A 56 6.53 7.47 18.99
N ILE A 57 5.88 7.11 17.90
CA ILE A 57 4.61 7.70 17.45
C ILE A 57 3.45 7.38 18.40
N GLY A 58 3.59 6.31 19.21
CA GLY A 58 2.62 5.97 20.24
C GLY A 58 1.39 5.24 19.72
N HIS A 59 1.59 4.27 18.82
CA HIS A 59 0.51 3.42 18.32
C HIS A 59 -0.09 2.52 19.42
N ASP A 60 -1.36 2.73 19.76
CA ASP A 60 -2.11 1.84 20.63
C ASP A 60 -2.76 0.72 19.79
N GLU A 61 -2.25 -0.50 19.95
CA GLU A 61 -2.76 -1.66 19.21
C GLU A 61 -4.21 -2.02 19.61
N ILE A 62 -4.60 -1.79 20.87
CA ILE A 62 -5.95 -2.10 21.35
C ILE A 62 -6.94 -1.15 20.70
N GLU A 63 -6.70 0.15 20.78
CA GLU A 63 -7.54 1.16 20.15
C GLU A 63 -7.62 0.93 18.64
N TYR A 64 -6.49 0.63 17.99
CA TYR A 64 -6.46 0.36 16.55
C TYR A 64 -7.31 -0.85 16.15
N LYS A 65 -7.27 -1.93 16.94
CA LYS A 65 -8.12 -3.12 16.73
C LYS A 65 -9.60 -2.81 16.92
N GLU A 66 -9.94 -2.03 17.94
CA GLU A 66 -11.32 -1.59 18.21
C GLU A 66 -11.86 -0.73 17.06
N GLN A 67 -11.07 0.24 16.57
CA GLN A 67 -11.43 1.08 15.42
C GLN A 67 -11.65 0.27 14.14
N LEU A 68 -10.83 -0.76 13.90
CA LEU A 68 -10.96 -1.64 12.74
C LEU A 68 -12.03 -2.73 12.90
N GLY A 69 -12.58 -2.92 14.10
CA GLY A 69 -13.55 -3.97 14.39
C GLY A 69 -12.98 -5.38 14.27
N VAL A 70 -11.71 -5.59 14.64
CA VAL A 70 -11.02 -6.88 14.54
C VAL A 70 -10.41 -7.32 15.86
N ASP A 71 -10.45 -8.62 16.16
CA ASP A 71 -9.88 -9.15 17.41
C ASP A 71 -8.34 -9.28 17.37
N ARG A 72 -7.76 -9.32 16.16
CA ARG A 72 -6.33 -9.53 15.97
C ARG A 72 -5.82 -8.89 14.68
N LEU A 73 -4.63 -8.29 14.77
CA LEU A 73 -3.88 -7.81 13.60
C LEU A 73 -3.09 -8.96 12.94
N PHE A 74 -2.99 -8.93 11.62
CA PHE A 74 -2.40 -10.00 10.82
C PHE A 74 -1.47 -9.47 9.72
N GLY A 75 -0.39 -10.19 9.42
CA GLY A 75 0.61 -9.81 8.42
C GLY A 75 2.03 -10.23 8.80
N GLU A 76 2.99 -9.90 7.94
CA GLU A 76 4.40 -10.34 7.99
C GLU A 76 4.98 -10.43 9.43
N PRO A 77 5.46 -11.61 9.86
CA PRO A 77 6.06 -11.80 11.18
C PRO A 77 7.32 -10.94 11.40
N GLY A 78 7.56 -10.54 12.64
CA GLY A 78 8.74 -9.74 13.01
C GLY A 78 8.57 -8.23 12.78
N TYR A 79 7.36 -7.81 12.39
CA TYR A 79 7.03 -6.40 12.20
C TYR A 79 5.75 -6.01 12.95
N THR A 80 5.74 -4.80 13.52
CA THR A 80 4.55 -4.19 14.14
C THR A 80 3.51 -3.82 13.07
N ALA A 81 2.32 -3.38 13.49
CA ALA A 81 1.28 -2.93 12.56
C ALA A 81 1.75 -1.74 11.70
N LEU A 82 2.33 -0.71 12.32
CA LEU A 82 2.86 0.45 11.60
C LEU A 82 4.03 0.08 10.69
N GLU A 83 4.96 -0.77 11.16
CA GLU A 83 6.08 -1.21 10.34
C GLU A 83 5.57 -1.91 9.06
N ARG A 84 4.59 -2.83 9.19
CA ARG A 84 3.96 -3.49 8.04
C ARG A 84 3.30 -2.50 7.09
N ALA A 85 2.57 -1.52 7.62
CA ALA A 85 1.85 -0.54 6.81
C ALA A 85 2.77 0.45 6.08
N TRP A 86 3.95 0.74 6.63
CA TRP A 86 4.78 1.88 6.19
C TRP A 86 6.07 1.49 5.49
N VAL A 87 6.67 0.37 5.87
CA VAL A 87 8.04 0.01 5.44
C VAL A 87 8.15 -1.37 4.83
N ARG A 88 7.06 -2.13 4.83
CA ARG A 88 6.99 -3.45 4.20
C ARG A 88 6.14 -3.38 2.93
N PRO A 89 6.56 -4.06 1.85
CA PRO A 89 5.71 -4.17 0.68
C PRO A 89 4.54 -5.12 0.95
N THR A 90 3.41 -4.89 0.28
CA THR A 90 2.21 -5.71 0.41
C THR A 90 1.74 -6.22 -0.94
N LEU A 91 0.98 -7.32 -0.92
CA LEU A 91 0.22 -7.85 -2.06
C LEU A 91 -1.19 -8.14 -1.55
N GLU A 92 -2.17 -7.38 -2.05
CA GLU A 92 -3.55 -7.43 -1.57
C GLU A 92 -4.53 -7.83 -2.66
N LEU A 93 -5.53 -8.63 -2.28
CA LEU A 93 -6.65 -9.03 -3.13
C LEU A 93 -7.80 -8.03 -2.93
N ASN A 94 -8.02 -7.18 -3.93
CA ASN A 94 -8.98 -6.08 -3.87
C ASN A 94 -10.35 -6.48 -4.41
N GLY A 95 -10.44 -7.62 -5.08
CA GLY A 95 -11.68 -8.16 -5.61
C GLY A 95 -11.45 -9.52 -6.24
N ILE A 96 -12.42 -10.41 -6.08
CA ILE A 96 -12.44 -11.76 -6.66
C ILE A 96 -13.86 -12.00 -7.14
N TRP A 97 -14.03 -12.43 -8.39
CA TRP A 97 -15.35 -12.73 -8.92
C TRP A 97 -15.33 -13.86 -9.94
N GLY A 98 -16.48 -14.51 -10.11
CA GLY A 98 -16.69 -15.63 -11.02
C GLY A 98 -17.97 -16.37 -10.63
N GLY A 99 -18.55 -17.12 -11.56
CA GLY A 99 -19.75 -17.92 -11.28
C GLY A 99 -20.97 -17.10 -10.85
N PHE A 100 -21.80 -17.71 -10.02
CA PHE A 100 -23.02 -17.10 -9.52
C PHE A 100 -22.77 -16.26 -8.28
N GLN A 101 -23.01 -14.95 -8.39
CA GLN A 101 -22.76 -13.96 -7.32
C GLN A 101 -24.05 -13.36 -6.74
N GLY A 102 -25.22 -13.77 -7.24
CA GLY A 102 -26.52 -13.32 -6.75
C GLY A 102 -26.98 -14.08 -5.51
N GLU A 103 -28.13 -13.68 -4.96
CA GLU A 103 -28.74 -14.38 -3.83
C GLU A 103 -29.24 -15.79 -4.21
N GLY A 104 -29.19 -16.72 -3.26
CA GLY A 104 -29.65 -18.10 -3.43
C GLY A 104 -28.56 -19.05 -3.91
N SER A 105 -28.94 -20.07 -4.66
CA SER A 105 -28.00 -21.11 -5.12
C SER A 105 -28.14 -21.37 -6.62
N LYS A 106 -27.00 -21.58 -7.28
CA LYS A 106 -26.93 -22.01 -8.68
C LYS A 106 -25.80 -23.03 -8.82
N THR A 107 -26.14 -24.21 -9.31
CA THR A 107 -25.21 -25.34 -9.46
C THR A 107 -24.39 -25.20 -10.76
N VAL A 108 -23.52 -24.20 -10.84
CA VAL A 108 -22.74 -23.84 -12.04
C VAL A 108 -21.23 -23.96 -11.82
N ILE A 109 -20.51 -24.43 -12.85
CA ILE A 109 -19.07 -24.22 -13.00
C ILE A 109 -18.91 -23.06 -13.98
N PRO A 110 -18.35 -21.91 -13.57
CA PRO A 110 -18.18 -20.80 -14.48
C PRO A 110 -17.20 -21.11 -15.59
N SER A 111 -17.36 -20.41 -16.69
CA SER A 111 -16.38 -20.36 -17.79
C SER A 111 -15.14 -19.52 -17.48
N GLU A 112 -15.24 -18.58 -16.53
CA GLU A 112 -14.18 -17.66 -16.14
C GLU A 112 -14.24 -17.28 -14.65
N ALA A 113 -13.09 -16.93 -14.09
CA ALA A 113 -12.96 -16.33 -12.76
C ALA A 113 -11.81 -15.32 -12.80
N HIS A 114 -11.89 -14.30 -11.97
CA HIS A 114 -11.03 -13.12 -12.05
C HIS A 114 -10.65 -12.64 -10.66
N ALA A 115 -9.49 -11.99 -10.56
CA ALA A 115 -9.04 -11.31 -9.35
C ALA A 115 -8.38 -9.96 -9.69
N LYS A 116 -8.50 -8.99 -8.77
CA LYS A 116 -7.79 -7.71 -8.80
C LYS A 116 -6.75 -7.68 -7.70
N ILE A 117 -5.48 -7.61 -8.08
CA ILE A 117 -4.35 -7.59 -7.15
C ILE A 117 -3.69 -6.22 -7.19
N THR A 118 -3.32 -5.69 -6.03
CA THR A 118 -2.51 -4.48 -5.90
C THR A 118 -1.29 -4.81 -5.07
N CYS A 119 -0.19 -4.14 -5.37
CA CYS A 119 1.00 -4.19 -4.54
C CYS A 119 1.31 -2.79 -4.03
N ARG A 120 1.64 -2.67 -2.74
CA ARG A 120 2.33 -1.48 -2.23
C ARG A 120 3.81 -1.77 -2.26
N LEU A 121 4.56 -0.87 -2.89
CA LEU A 121 6.01 -0.97 -3.01
C LEU A 121 6.66 -0.05 -1.99
N VAL A 122 7.86 -0.43 -1.57
CA VAL A 122 8.73 0.35 -0.68
C VAL A 122 9.96 0.82 -1.47
N PRO A 123 10.79 1.72 -0.93
CA PRO A 123 11.98 2.20 -1.63
C PRO A 123 12.85 1.06 -2.18
N ASP A 124 13.53 1.33 -3.29
CA ASP A 124 14.43 0.42 -4.02
C ASP A 124 13.78 -0.75 -4.77
N GLN A 125 12.46 -0.94 -4.64
CA GLN A 125 11.71 -1.84 -5.53
C GLN A 125 11.43 -1.20 -6.89
N ASN A 126 11.72 -1.95 -7.95
CA ASN A 126 11.36 -1.58 -9.32
C ASN A 126 9.98 -2.18 -9.67
N PRO A 127 8.96 -1.37 -9.98
CA PRO A 127 7.63 -1.88 -10.27
C PRO A 127 7.54 -2.84 -11.47
N ASP A 128 8.33 -2.61 -12.52
CA ASP A 128 8.34 -3.48 -13.70
C ASP A 128 8.92 -4.86 -13.34
N LYS A 129 9.97 -4.90 -12.51
CA LYS A 129 10.52 -6.15 -11.97
C LYS A 129 9.50 -6.89 -11.12
N ILE A 130 8.71 -6.19 -10.30
CA ILE A 130 7.64 -6.82 -9.52
C ILE A 130 6.57 -7.43 -10.43
N LEU A 131 6.20 -6.74 -11.53
CA LEU A 131 5.26 -7.28 -12.50
C LEU A 131 5.80 -8.54 -13.20
N GLU A 132 7.07 -8.57 -13.56
CA GLU A 132 7.74 -9.75 -14.12
C GLU A 132 7.77 -10.93 -13.12
N GLN A 133 8.08 -10.66 -11.85
CA GLN A 133 8.06 -11.66 -10.79
C GLN A 133 6.66 -12.22 -10.57
N LEU A 134 5.63 -11.37 -10.58
CA LEU A 134 4.23 -11.79 -10.51
C LEU A 134 3.82 -12.63 -11.71
N ALA A 135 4.19 -12.23 -12.93
CA ALA A 135 3.91 -13.00 -14.14
C ALA A 135 4.56 -14.39 -14.07
N THR A 136 5.82 -14.45 -13.65
CA THR A 136 6.56 -15.71 -13.46
C THR A 136 5.89 -16.60 -12.40
N HIS A 137 5.44 -16.02 -11.29
CA HIS A 137 4.70 -16.75 -10.26
C HIS A 137 3.37 -17.29 -10.79
N ILE A 138 2.62 -16.46 -11.53
CA ILE A 138 1.36 -16.86 -12.15
C ILE A 138 1.58 -18.04 -13.09
N ASP A 139 2.57 -17.98 -13.98
CA ASP A 139 2.87 -19.05 -14.92
C ASP A 139 3.27 -20.35 -14.19
N LYS A 140 4.10 -20.24 -13.14
CA LYS A 140 4.57 -21.39 -12.34
C LYS A 140 3.45 -22.10 -11.59
N TYR A 141 2.48 -21.35 -11.06
CA TYR A 141 1.41 -21.87 -10.21
C TYR A 141 0.06 -22.01 -10.93
N THR A 142 -0.02 -21.76 -12.23
CA THR A 142 -1.23 -21.97 -13.04
C THR A 142 -1.63 -23.45 -13.03
N PRO A 143 -2.80 -23.81 -12.48
CA PRO A 143 -3.25 -25.20 -12.50
C PRO A 143 -3.55 -25.71 -13.91
N PRO A 144 -3.37 -27.01 -14.19
CA PRO A 144 -3.72 -27.57 -15.50
C PRO A 144 -5.22 -27.43 -15.79
N GLY A 145 -5.58 -27.30 -17.06
CA GLY A 145 -6.98 -27.24 -17.50
C GLY A 145 -7.61 -25.84 -17.51
N VAL A 146 -6.86 -24.80 -17.14
CA VAL A 146 -7.26 -23.40 -17.32
C VAL A 146 -6.24 -22.63 -18.16
N LYS A 147 -6.65 -21.45 -18.63
CA LYS A 147 -5.78 -20.45 -19.23
C LYS A 147 -5.87 -19.19 -18.40
N ILE A 148 -4.74 -18.51 -18.21
CA ILE A 148 -4.68 -17.26 -17.48
C ILE A 148 -4.28 -16.15 -18.44
N GLU A 149 -4.99 -15.03 -18.34
CA GLU A 149 -4.62 -13.76 -18.93
C GLU A 149 -4.33 -12.80 -17.78
N ASN A 150 -3.17 -12.15 -17.80
CA ASN A 150 -2.83 -11.11 -16.86
C ASN A 150 -2.88 -9.75 -17.57
N THR A 151 -3.46 -8.75 -16.90
CA THR A 151 -3.51 -7.37 -17.41
C THR A 151 -2.79 -6.47 -16.44
N PRO A 152 -1.47 -6.26 -16.61
CA PRO A 152 -0.72 -5.37 -15.73
C PRO A 152 -1.18 -3.92 -15.88
N LYS A 153 -1.04 -3.14 -14.81
CA LYS A 153 -1.31 -1.71 -14.87
C LYS A 153 -0.34 -1.04 -15.84
N ALA A 154 -0.84 -0.20 -16.74
CA ALA A 154 -0.05 0.45 -17.79
C ALA A 154 1.03 1.43 -17.29
N ALA A 155 0.87 1.96 -16.06
CA ALA A 155 1.81 2.88 -15.44
C ALA A 155 1.94 2.54 -13.93
N PRO A 156 2.72 1.51 -13.58
CA PRO A 156 3.03 1.25 -12.19
C PRO A 156 3.94 2.37 -11.65
N SER A 157 3.85 2.68 -10.36
CA SER A 157 4.58 3.79 -9.75
C SER A 157 5.50 3.24 -8.67
N PRO A 158 6.80 3.61 -8.66
CA PRO A 158 7.69 3.22 -7.58
C PRO A 158 7.36 3.98 -6.31
N ALA A 159 7.87 3.49 -5.19
CA ALA A 159 7.78 4.19 -3.92
C ALA A 159 8.51 5.54 -3.98
N TYR A 160 8.01 6.49 -3.20
CA TYR A 160 8.63 7.80 -3.02
C TYR A 160 9.10 7.93 -1.57
N ARG A 161 10.35 8.34 -1.38
CA ARG A 161 10.93 8.71 -0.08
C ARG A 161 11.85 9.91 -0.29
N ILE A 162 11.61 10.97 0.45
CA ILE A 162 12.55 12.09 0.58
C ILE A 162 13.60 11.72 1.64
N PRO A 163 14.89 12.03 1.45
CA PRO A 163 15.92 11.85 2.48
C PRO A 163 15.57 12.64 3.75
N ASP A 164 15.84 12.05 4.91
CA ASP A 164 15.47 12.65 6.18
C ASP A 164 16.23 13.97 6.41
N ASP A 165 17.49 14.04 5.98
CA ASP A 165 18.39 15.19 6.02
C ASP A 165 18.19 16.20 4.87
N HIS A 166 17.24 15.95 3.95
CA HIS A 166 16.97 16.88 2.86
C HIS A 166 16.61 18.27 3.41
N PRO A 167 17.18 19.38 2.88
CA PRO A 167 16.97 20.72 3.43
C PRO A 167 15.50 21.10 3.59
N GLY A 168 14.66 20.73 2.61
CA GLY A 168 13.21 20.93 2.69
C GLY A 168 12.52 20.15 3.82
N ASN A 169 12.97 18.94 4.13
CA ASN A 169 12.42 18.13 5.22
C ASN A 169 12.85 18.71 6.58
N GLN A 170 14.11 19.13 6.69
CA GLN A 170 14.65 19.83 7.87
C GLN A 170 13.96 21.18 8.12
N ALA A 171 13.63 21.92 7.06
CA ALA A 171 12.87 23.15 7.16
C ALA A 171 11.44 22.89 7.66
N ALA A 172 10.75 21.89 7.12
CA ALA A 172 9.42 21.50 7.58
C ALA A 172 9.43 21.05 9.05
N PHE A 173 10.40 20.22 9.45
CA PHE A 173 10.59 19.78 10.83
C PHE A 173 10.70 20.96 11.79
N ALA A 174 11.60 21.90 11.51
CA ALA A 174 11.81 23.05 12.38
C ALA A 174 10.58 23.96 12.48
N VAL A 175 9.84 24.14 11.38
CA VAL A 175 8.60 24.93 11.38
C VAL A 175 7.51 24.25 12.21
N LEU A 176 7.34 22.93 12.08
CA LEU A 176 6.35 22.20 12.86
C LEU A 176 6.71 22.22 14.35
N GLU A 177 7.98 22.08 14.70
CA GLU A 177 8.45 22.20 16.08
C GLU A 177 8.15 23.58 16.66
N GLU A 178 8.40 24.64 15.90
CA GLU A 178 8.08 26.01 16.31
C GLU A 178 6.57 26.25 16.48
N VAL A 179 5.76 25.77 15.54
CA VAL A 179 4.30 26.00 15.53
C VAL A 179 3.60 25.22 16.64
N TYR A 180 4.03 23.99 16.92
CA TYR A 180 3.37 23.10 17.88
C TYR A 180 4.07 23.01 19.24
N GLY A 181 5.30 23.53 19.36
CA GLY A 181 6.09 23.44 20.59
C GLY A 181 6.45 22.01 20.98
N LYS A 182 6.45 21.09 20.02
CA LYS A 182 6.72 19.65 20.20
C LYS A 182 7.60 19.17 19.05
N THR A 183 8.58 18.34 19.37
CA THR A 183 9.41 17.66 18.38
C THR A 183 8.52 16.80 17.45
N PRO A 184 8.50 17.07 16.13
CA PRO A 184 7.72 16.29 15.18
C PRO A 184 8.24 14.86 15.02
N TYR A 185 7.34 13.95 14.64
CA TYR A 185 7.73 12.60 14.23
C TYR A 185 8.03 12.55 12.73
N PHE A 186 9.02 11.74 12.35
CA PHE A 186 9.17 11.31 10.96
C PHE A 186 8.19 10.18 10.69
N THR A 187 7.21 10.45 9.82
CA THR A 187 6.17 9.49 9.47
C THR A 187 6.31 9.03 8.02
N ARG A 188 5.77 7.86 7.75
CA ARG A 188 5.60 7.33 6.39
C ARG A 188 4.11 7.00 6.20
N LEU A 189 3.71 6.73 4.97
CA LEU A 189 2.32 6.43 4.62
C LEU A 189 2.31 5.24 3.65
N GLY A 190 1.43 4.25 3.90
CA GLY A 190 1.20 3.13 2.97
C GLY A 190 0.42 3.51 1.69
N GLY A 191 -0.01 4.77 1.58
CA GLY A 191 -0.66 5.32 0.40
C GLY A 191 0.33 5.63 -0.74
N THR A 192 -0.19 6.16 -1.84
CA THR A 192 0.68 6.54 -2.98
C THR A 192 0.25 7.91 -3.51
N LEU A 193 1.22 8.81 -3.63
CA LEU A 193 1.11 10.09 -4.32
C LEU A 193 2.03 10.06 -5.55
N PRO A 194 1.56 9.54 -6.70
CA PRO A 194 2.41 9.34 -7.88
C PRO A 194 3.10 10.62 -8.38
N VAL A 195 2.51 11.78 -8.09
CA VAL A 195 3.05 13.09 -8.46
C VAL A 195 4.40 13.37 -7.81
N CYS A 196 4.64 12.93 -6.57
CA CYS A 196 5.92 13.11 -5.88
C CYS A 196 7.07 12.43 -6.65
N ARG A 197 6.80 11.20 -7.13
CA ARG A 197 7.76 10.48 -7.97
C ARG A 197 7.92 11.13 -9.34
N LEU A 198 6.83 11.61 -9.95
CA LEU A 198 6.89 12.30 -11.23
C LEU A 198 7.82 13.53 -11.15
N PHE A 199 7.72 14.33 -10.09
CA PHE A 199 8.62 15.47 -9.87
C PHE A 199 10.08 15.04 -9.78
N LEU A 200 10.37 14.00 -8.99
CA LEU A 200 11.71 13.45 -8.86
C LEU A 200 12.25 12.94 -10.20
N ASP A 201 11.49 12.13 -10.93
CA ASP A 201 11.95 11.52 -12.19
C ASP A 201 12.09 12.52 -13.34
N LYS A 202 11.31 13.61 -13.34
CA LYS A 202 11.28 14.58 -14.45
C LYS A 202 12.11 15.83 -14.20
N LEU A 203 12.19 16.27 -12.95
CA LEU A 203 12.87 17.52 -12.58
C LEU A 203 14.05 17.31 -11.64
N ASP A 204 14.29 16.08 -11.16
CA ASP A 204 15.32 15.77 -10.16
C ASP A 204 15.14 16.56 -8.86
N VAL A 205 13.87 16.78 -8.46
CA VAL A 205 13.52 17.51 -7.23
C VAL A 205 12.66 16.65 -6.30
N TYR A 206 13.00 16.69 -5.02
CA TYR A 206 12.17 16.13 -3.97
C TYR A 206 11.00 17.05 -3.63
N THR A 207 9.84 16.46 -3.40
CA THR A 207 8.65 17.12 -2.86
C THR A 207 8.52 16.88 -1.36
N VAL A 208 8.33 17.93 -0.58
CA VAL A 208 7.99 17.84 0.85
C VAL A 208 6.47 17.83 0.98
N THR A 209 5.92 16.82 1.65
CA THR A 209 4.49 16.81 2.01
C THR A 209 4.29 17.62 3.27
N PHE A 210 3.60 18.76 3.16
CA PHE A 210 3.37 19.67 4.26
C PHE A 210 1.86 19.93 4.42
N ALA A 211 1.17 19.01 5.09
CA ALA A 211 -0.29 19.01 5.19
C ALA A 211 -0.75 19.11 6.66
N PHE A 212 -1.98 19.59 6.85
CA PHE A 212 -2.56 19.89 8.16
C PHE A 212 -3.91 19.19 8.38
N GLY A 213 -4.25 18.25 7.50
CA GLY A 213 -5.45 17.42 7.65
C GLY A 213 -5.26 16.36 8.73
N LEU A 214 -6.36 16.01 9.40
CA LEU A 214 -6.39 14.99 10.46
C LEU A 214 -7.20 13.77 10.02
N GLU A 215 -6.97 12.63 10.67
CA GLU A 215 -7.52 11.33 10.26
C GLU A 215 -9.06 11.27 10.28
N ASP A 216 -9.70 12.07 11.13
CA ASP A 216 -11.16 12.09 11.32
C ASP A 216 -11.90 13.03 10.35
N GLU A 217 -11.21 13.60 9.37
CA GLU A 217 -11.76 14.62 8.46
C GLU A 217 -12.48 14.05 7.22
N ASN A 218 -12.72 12.73 7.18
CA ASN A 218 -13.54 12.05 6.18
C ASN A 218 -13.14 12.32 4.71
N ALA A 219 -11.83 12.43 4.43
CA ALA A 219 -11.34 12.68 3.07
C ALA A 219 -11.95 11.68 2.06
N HIS A 220 -12.62 12.21 1.03
CA HIS A 220 -13.35 11.47 -0.02
C HIS A 220 -14.64 10.75 0.43
N ALA A 221 -15.17 11.06 1.60
CA ALA A 221 -16.41 10.50 2.12
C ALA A 221 -17.47 11.59 2.36
N PRO A 222 -18.76 11.22 2.55
CA PRO A 222 -19.77 12.18 2.99
C PRO A 222 -19.36 12.90 4.27
N ASP A 223 -19.80 14.15 4.43
CA ASP A 223 -19.48 15.00 5.58
C ASP A 223 -17.96 15.23 5.78
N GLU A 224 -17.20 15.29 4.68
CA GLU A 224 -15.81 15.79 4.66
C GLU A 224 -15.74 17.21 5.23
N PHE A 225 -14.83 17.45 6.17
CA PHE A 225 -14.66 18.76 6.81
C PHE A 225 -13.18 19.06 7.05
N PHE A 226 -12.86 20.32 7.38
CA PHE A 226 -11.50 20.72 7.73
C PHE A 226 -11.55 21.70 8.90
N ARG A 227 -10.71 21.51 9.90
CA ARG A 227 -10.70 22.40 11.07
C ARG A 227 -10.19 23.79 10.72
N LEU A 228 -10.92 24.82 11.16
CA LEU A 228 -10.46 26.20 11.01
C LEU A 228 -9.14 26.46 11.75
N SER A 229 -8.90 25.78 12.89
CA SER A 229 -7.61 25.84 13.59
C SER A 229 -6.46 25.25 12.75
N SER A 230 -6.69 24.14 12.05
CA SER A 230 -5.72 23.57 11.10
C SER A 230 -5.48 24.49 9.92
N PHE A 231 -6.52 25.17 9.43
CA PHE A 231 -6.42 26.13 8.34
C PHE A 231 -5.57 27.34 8.72
N GLU A 232 -5.87 27.99 9.84
CA GLU A 232 -5.11 29.13 10.36
C GLU A 232 -3.67 28.74 10.74
N GLY A 233 -3.49 27.57 11.35
CA GLY A 233 -2.18 27.01 11.67
C GLY A 233 -1.35 26.75 10.43
N GLY A 234 -1.95 26.12 9.41
CA GLY A 234 -1.34 25.84 8.12
C GLY A 234 -0.88 27.11 7.42
N GLN A 235 -1.70 28.16 7.38
CA GLN A 235 -1.31 29.45 6.77
C GLN A 235 -0.02 30.01 7.40
N LYS A 236 0.05 30.04 8.75
CA LYS A 236 1.24 30.52 9.47
C LYS A 236 2.46 29.63 9.19
N ALA A 237 2.26 28.32 9.20
CA ALA A 237 3.32 27.35 8.96
C ALA A 237 3.88 27.45 7.53
N TYR A 238 3.03 27.62 6.51
CA TYR A 238 3.47 27.80 5.12
C TYR A 238 4.29 29.08 4.94
N CYS A 239 3.88 30.21 5.54
CA CYS A 239 4.68 31.44 5.51
C CYS A 239 6.07 31.24 6.13
N LYS A 240 6.14 30.56 7.28
CA LYS A 240 7.41 30.22 7.94
C LYS A 240 8.27 29.30 7.09
N LEU A 241 7.68 28.28 6.48
CA LEU A 241 8.38 27.33 5.62
C LEU A 241 9.02 28.06 4.43
N LEU A 242 8.26 28.86 3.70
CA LEU A 242 8.76 29.61 2.55
C LEU A 242 9.88 30.60 2.94
N HIS A 243 9.74 31.28 4.07
CA HIS A 243 10.79 32.17 4.58
C HIS A 243 12.07 31.39 4.92
N ARG A 244 11.95 30.26 5.63
CA ARG A 244 13.10 29.43 6.02
C ARG A 244 13.82 28.82 4.82
N LEU A 245 13.08 28.39 3.80
CA LEU A 245 13.65 27.91 2.54
C LEU A 245 14.39 29.03 1.80
N SER A 246 13.94 30.29 1.88
CA SER A 246 14.62 31.43 1.25
C SER A 246 15.96 31.80 1.91
N GLU A 247 16.20 31.34 3.14
CA GLU A 247 17.43 31.58 3.89
C GLU A 247 18.46 30.44 3.75
N GLN A 248 18.08 29.33 3.11
CA GLN A 248 18.98 28.20 2.88
C GLN A 248 19.73 28.39 1.56
N ASP A 249 21.06 28.48 1.62
CA ASP A 249 21.91 28.51 0.43
C ASP A 249 21.84 27.16 -0.31
N GLY A 250 21.55 27.19 -1.63
CA GLY A 250 21.68 26.03 -2.52
C GLY A 250 20.45 25.15 -2.69
N LEU A 251 19.25 25.64 -2.33
CA LEU A 251 17.95 25.12 -2.79
C LEU A 251 17.45 25.83 -4.04
#